data_AF-A0A0A0D3P6-F1
#
_entry.id   AF-A0A0A0D3P6-F1
#
_cell.length_a   1.000
_cell.length_b   1.000
_cell.length_c   1.000
_cell.angle_alpha   90.00
_cell.angle_beta   90.00
_cell.angle_gamma   90.00
#
_symmetry.space_group_name_H-M   'P 1'
#
loop_
_entity.id
_entity.type
_entity.pdbx_description
1 polymer ?
#
loop_
_entity_poly.entity_id
_entity_poly.type
_entity_poly.pdbx_seq_one_letter_code
_entity_poly.pdbx_strand_id
1 'polypeptide(L)'
;MAEARTKPEEAPAVRVRLPTVLTILFPGAPPRVELRAATVAEAIDGLNERWPGMGDRIRDTRPAIRRHINIFVDGRKAGLETPLA
;
A
#
# COMPACT_ATOMS: atom_id res chain seq x y z
N MET A 1 26.96 -0.26 -6.19
CA MET A 1 25.85 -1.13 -5.76
C MET A 1 24.58 -0.50 -6.30
N ALA A 2 23.92 -1.24 -7.18
CA ALA A 2 22.86 -0.75 -8.03
C ALA A 2 21.52 -0.96 -7.33
N GLU A 3 20.83 0.12 -7.01
CA GLU A 3 19.39 0.06 -6.77
C GLU A 3 18.75 1.08 -7.69
N ALA A 4 18.03 0.51 -8.66
CA ALA A 4 17.33 1.22 -9.70
C ALA A 4 16.44 2.29 -9.07
N ARG A 5 16.70 3.56 -9.42
CA ARG A 5 15.66 4.58 -9.41
C ARG A 5 14.67 4.20 -10.50
N THR A 6 13.79 3.23 -10.23
CA THR A 6 12.62 3.03 -11.08
C THR A 6 11.82 4.32 -11.01
N LYS A 7 11.76 5.02 -12.14
CA LYS A 7 11.02 6.26 -12.28
C LYS A 7 9.57 6.02 -11.83
N PRO A 8 8.97 6.92 -11.02
CA PRO A 8 7.55 6.84 -10.65
C PRO A 8 6.57 7.00 -11.83
N GLU A 9 7.07 7.16 -13.06
CA GLU A 9 6.27 7.42 -14.27
C GLU A 9 5.72 6.13 -14.92
N GLU A 10 6.38 4.98 -14.72
CA GLU A 10 6.00 3.66 -15.30
C GLU A 10 5.40 2.69 -14.27
N ALA A 11 5.10 3.15 -13.05
CA ALA A 11 4.50 2.28 -12.04
C ALA A 11 3.09 1.81 -12.50
N PRO A 12 2.78 0.50 -12.40
CA PRO A 12 1.51 -0.04 -12.85
C PRO A 12 0.35 0.59 -12.06
N ALA A 13 -0.79 0.76 -12.73
CA ALA A 13 -2.02 1.19 -12.07
C ALA A 13 -2.56 0.04 -11.22
N VAL A 14 -2.57 0.23 -9.90
CA VAL A 14 -2.99 -0.77 -8.93
C VAL A 14 -4.26 -0.32 -8.23
N ARG A 15 -5.16 -1.28 -8.00
CA ARG A 15 -6.42 -1.04 -7.32
C ARG A 15 -6.38 -1.64 -5.93
N VAL A 16 -6.22 -0.77 -4.93
CA VAL A 16 -6.18 -1.17 -3.53
C VAL A 16 -7.59 -1.20 -2.97
N ARG A 17 -7.97 -2.33 -2.37
CA ARG A 17 -9.22 -2.45 -1.62
C ARG A 17 -8.94 -2.20 -0.15
N LEU A 18 -9.59 -1.17 0.39
CA LEU A 18 -9.50 -0.86 1.81
C LEU A 18 -10.58 -1.65 2.57
N PRO A 19 -10.23 -2.33 3.67
CA PRO A 19 -11.22 -2.92 4.56
C PRO A 19 -12.06 -1.83 5.22
N THR A 20 -13.29 -2.17 5.58
CA THR A 20 -14.27 -1.25 6.18
C THR A 20 -13.72 -0.53 7.42
N VAL A 21 -12.87 -1.21 8.21
CA VAL A 21 -12.23 -0.59 9.39
C VAL A 21 -11.36 0.61 9.01
N LEU A 22 -10.61 0.54 7.90
CA LEU A 22 -9.79 1.67 7.46
C LEU A 22 -10.67 2.80 6.91
N THR A 23 -11.75 2.49 6.19
CA THR A 23 -12.67 3.54 5.71
C THR A 23 -13.41 4.25 6.85
N ILE A 24 -13.64 3.57 7.99
CA ILE A 24 -14.21 4.18 9.20
C ILE A 24 -13.17 5.04 9.92
N LEU A 25 -11.92 4.57 10.03
CA LEU A 25 -10.84 5.29 10.69
C LEU A 25 -10.37 6.53 9.93
N PHE A 26 -10.50 6.52 8.59
CA PHE A 26 -10.11 7.61 7.71
C PHE A 26 -11.33 8.11 6.93
N PRO A 27 -12.12 9.04 7.50
CA PRO A 27 -13.29 9.59 6.83
C PRO A 27 -12.88 10.23 5.49
N GLY A 28 -13.59 9.87 4.42
CA GLY A 28 -13.25 10.29 3.05
C GLY A 28 -12.37 9.31 2.27
N ALA A 29 -11.88 8.23 2.89
CA ALA A 29 -11.22 7.15 2.16
C ALA A 29 -12.26 6.23 1.49
N PRO A 30 -12.26 6.12 0.15
CA PRO A 30 -13.17 5.20 -0.53
C PRO A 30 -12.73 3.75 -0.28
N PRO A 31 -13.66 2.77 -0.31
CA PRO A 31 -13.33 1.36 -0.12
C PRO A 31 -12.44 0.78 -1.23
N ARG A 32 -12.28 1.51 -2.35
CA ARG A 32 -11.43 1.18 -3.48
C ARG A 32 -10.65 2.41 -3.88
N VAL A 33 -9.33 2.32 -3.86
CA VAL A 33 -8.43 3.39 -4.26
C VAL A 33 -7.62 2.92 -5.45
N GLU A 34 -7.52 3.78 -6.46
CA GLU A 34 -6.65 3.56 -7.62
C GLU A 34 -5.46 4.51 -7.50
N LEU A 35 -4.26 3.93 -7.58
CA LEU A 35 -2.99 4.65 -7.56
C LEU A 35 -1.95 3.89 -8.37
N ARG A 36 -0.81 4.53 -8.63
CA ARG A 36 0.32 3.90 -9.29
C ARG A 36 1.37 3.55 -8.24
N ALA A 37 1.85 2.32 -8.27
CA ALA A 37 2.89 1.85 -7.36
C ALA A 37 3.58 0.62 -7.94
N ALA A 38 4.92 0.54 -7.85
CA ALA A 38 5.65 -0.64 -8.31
C ALA A 38 5.67 -1.75 -7.24
N THR A 39 5.55 -1.40 -5.96
CA THR A 39 5.53 -2.35 -4.84
C THR A 39 4.39 -2.07 -3.86
N VAL A 40 4.08 -3.06 -3.02
CA VAL A 40 3.13 -2.88 -1.91
C VAL A 40 3.56 -1.75 -0.98
N ALA A 41 4.87 -1.61 -0.71
CA ALA A 41 5.39 -0.49 0.05
C ALA A 41 4.99 0.84 -0.59
N GLU A 42 5.32 1.06 -1.87
CA GLU A 42 4.94 2.29 -2.57
C GLU A 42 3.44 2.54 -2.58
N ALA A 43 2.63 1.48 -2.71
CA ALA A 43 1.17 1.61 -2.66
C ALA A 43 0.70 2.13 -1.29
N ILE A 44 1.29 1.64 -0.21
CA ILE A 44 0.99 2.11 1.15
C ILE A 44 1.47 3.56 1.33
N ASP A 45 2.61 3.93 0.75
CA ASP A 45 3.12 5.30 0.80
C ASP A 45 2.18 6.28 0.11
N GLY A 46 1.74 5.97 -1.11
CA GLY A 46 0.76 6.79 -1.83
C GLY A 46 -0.61 6.86 -1.14
N LEU A 47 -1.00 5.82 -0.40
CA LEU A 47 -2.18 5.89 0.49
C LEU A 47 -1.93 6.81 1.70
N ASN A 48 -0.74 6.76 2.29
CA ASN A 48 -0.37 7.59 3.42
C ASN A 48 -0.27 9.08 3.05
N GLU A 49 0.16 9.41 1.84
CA GLU A 49 0.15 10.79 1.32
C GLU A 49 -1.28 11.34 1.18
N ARG A 50 -2.23 10.51 0.71
CA ARG A 50 -3.63 10.91 0.56
C ARG A 50 -4.38 10.93 1.90
N TRP A 51 -4.08 9.97 2.78
CA TRP A 51 -4.68 9.83 4.11
C TRP A 51 -3.56 9.68 5.14
N PRO A 52 -3.04 10.79 5.69
CA PRO A 52 -1.93 10.77 6.63
C PRO A 52 -2.25 9.90 7.85
N GLY A 53 -1.38 8.93 8.12
CA GLY A 53 -1.53 7.95 9.20
C GLY A 53 -2.14 6.62 8.76
N MET A 54 -2.64 6.49 7.52
CA MET A 54 -3.14 5.21 7.01
C MET A 54 -2.02 4.19 6.85
N GLY A 55 -0.84 4.63 6.37
CA GLY A 55 0.32 3.76 6.27
C GLY A 55 0.82 3.25 7.62
N ASP A 56 0.77 4.09 8.65
CA ASP A 56 1.15 3.76 10.04
C ASP A 56 0.20 2.75 10.72
N ARG A 57 -1.04 2.66 10.21
CA ARG A 57 -1.99 1.62 10.64
C ARG A 57 -1.73 0.26 9.99
N ILE A 58 -1.01 0.24 8.87
CA ILE A 58 -0.70 -0.97 8.09
C ILE A 58 0.70 -1.48 8.44
N ARG A 59 1.68 -0.58 8.43
CA ARG A 59 3.06 -0.81 8.88
C ARG A 59 3.14 -0.66 10.40
N ASP A 60 4.09 -1.35 11.01
CA ASP A 60 4.46 -1.14 12.41
C ASP A 60 5.55 -0.06 12.50
N THR A 61 6.02 0.26 13.72
CA THR A 61 7.18 1.16 13.91
C THR A 61 8.48 0.55 13.40
N ARG A 62 8.50 -0.77 13.20
CA ARG A 62 9.49 -1.47 12.37
C ARG A 62 8.91 -1.58 10.96
N PRO A 63 9.70 -1.51 9.87
CA PRO A 63 9.24 -1.65 8.49
C PRO A 63 8.72 -3.07 8.20
N ALA A 64 7.66 -3.47 8.89
CA ALA A 64 7.05 -4.77 8.92
C ALA A 64 5.54 -4.58 8.95
N ILE A 65 4.81 -5.46 8.28
CA ILE A 65 3.34 -5.46 8.29
C ILE A 65 2.89 -5.94 9.66
N ARG A 66 1.95 -5.23 10.29
CA ARG A 66 1.38 -5.63 11.58
C ARG A 66 0.79 -7.03 11.47
N ARG A 67 0.99 -7.87 12.48
CA ARG A 67 0.55 -9.29 12.50
C ARG A 67 -0.94 -9.53 12.19
N HIS A 68 -1.78 -8.53 12.44
CA HIS A 68 -3.22 -8.57 12.22
C HIS A 68 -3.64 -8.10 10.82
N ILE A 69 -2.70 -7.57 10.04
CA ILE A 69 -2.93 -7.09 8.69
C ILE A 69 -2.34 -8.11 7.72
N ASN A 70 -3.16 -8.59 6.79
CA ASN A 70 -2.71 -9.41 5.69
C ASN A 70 -2.92 -8.62 4.40
N ILE A 71 -1.86 -8.50 3.60
CA ILE A 71 -1.93 -7.90 2.29
C ILE A 71 -2.00 -9.03 1.28
N PHE A 72 -2.89 -8.88 0.31
CA PHE A 72 -3.05 -9.81 -0.79
C PHE A 72 -2.90 -9.07 -2.12
N VAL A 73 -2.06 -9.60 -2.99
CA VAL A 73 -1.87 -9.14 -4.37
C VAL A 73 -2.30 -10.29 -5.26
N ASP A 74 -3.28 -10.04 -6.14
CA ASP A 74 -3.85 -11.05 -7.04
C ASP A 74 -4.24 -12.37 -6.33
N GLY A 75 -4.80 -12.26 -5.11
CA GLY A 75 -5.22 -13.42 -4.30
C GLY A 75 -4.09 -14.16 -3.58
N ARG A 76 -2.83 -13.73 -3.71
CA ARG A 76 -1.68 -14.30 -2.98
C ARG A 76 -1.23 -13.38 -1.86
N LYS A 77 -0.83 -13.96 -0.74
CA LYS A 77 -0.29 -13.20 0.40
C LYS A 77 0.99 -12.49 -0.04
N ALA A 78 1.05 -11.19 0.22
CA ALA A 78 2.13 -10.30 -0.20
C ALA A 78 2.76 -9.59 1.00
N GLY A 79 4.05 -9.28 0.87
CA GLY A 79 4.82 -8.44 1.78
C GLY A 79 4.99 -7.03 1.22
N LEU A 80 5.65 -6.15 1.98
CA LEU A 80 5.95 -4.78 1.55
C LEU A 80 6.81 -4.73 0.28
N GLU A 81 7.72 -5.69 0.16
CA GLU A 81 8.67 -5.81 -0.95
C GLU A 81 8.05 -6.50 -2.18
N THR A 82 6.79 -6.98 -2.08
CA THR A 82 6.15 -7.67 -3.20
C THR A 82 5.89 -6.68 -4.34
N PRO A 83 6.40 -6.98 -5.56
CA PRO A 83 6.12 -6.17 -6.73
C PRO A 83 4.66 -6.31 -7.16
N LEU A 84 4.10 -5.23 -7.68
CA LEU A 84 2.72 -5.14 -8.18
C LEU A 84 2.65 -5.17 -9.73
N ALA A 85 3.79 -5.44 -10.38
CA ALA A 85 3.96 -5.56 -11.82
C ALA A 85 3.78 -7.01 -12.30
#